data_AF-A0A519LB84-F1
#
_entry.id   AF-A0A519LB84-F1
#
_cell.length_a   1.000
_cell.length_b   1.000
_cell.length_c   1.000
_cell.angle_alpha   90.00
_cell.angle_beta   90.00
_cell.angle_gamma   90.00
#
_symmetry.space_group_name_H-M   'P 1'
#
loop_
_entity.id
_entity.type
_entity.pdbx_description
1 polymer ?
#
loop_
_entity_poly.entity_id
_entity_poly.type
_entity_poly.pdbx_seq_one_letter_code
_entity_poly.pdbx_strand_id
1 'polypeptide(L)'
;MILKISMGMLPLILSLNAYPYSFQETQLSFNSKEAADKFNKFDSDALASLKMNNQLGYDELYLKNRVENYVKKWEKQTKFSSDPNAMIRNKNFQSILALQTKASPIILNILKHKPSNLVWALNFIYDKKISTNQMSIEEASKAWVRFGQTNHII
;
A
#
# COMPACT_ATOMS: atom_id res chain seq x y z
N MET A 1 82.04 -16.49 11.15
CA MET A 1 81.44 -15.20 11.56
C MET A 1 80.97 -14.50 10.30
N ILE A 2 79.71 -14.76 9.92
CA ILE A 2 79.12 -14.34 8.63
C ILE A 2 77.76 -13.67 8.91
N LEU A 3 77.51 -12.67 8.08
CA LEU A 3 76.54 -11.58 8.06
C LEU A 3 75.06 -11.88 8.34
N LYS A 4 74.42 -10.86 8.94
CA LYS A 4 72.97 -10.63 9.09
C LYS A 4 72.26 -10.57 7.74
N ILE A 5 71.09 -11.19 7.64
CA ILE A 5 70.06 -10.86 6.65
C ILE A 5 68.78 -10.53 7.41
N SER A 6 68.33 -9.28 7.24
CA SER A 6 67.09 -8.74 7.78
C SER A 6 65.94 -9.14 6.86
N MET A 7 64.90 -9.75 7.42
CA MET A 7 63.71 -10.21 6.69
C MET A 7 62.56 -9.26 7.02
N GLY A 8 62.43 -8.19 6.23
CA GLY A 8 61.28 -7.28 6.29
C GLY A 8 60.14 -7.83 5.43
N MET A 9 58.98 -8.10 6.03
CA MET A 9 57.76 -8.45 5.30
C MET A 9 57.15 -7.22 4.65
N LEU A 10 56.91 -7.27 3.34
CA LEU A 10 56.15 -6.27 2.58
C LEU A 10 54.65 -6.55 2.71
N PRO A 11 53.79 -5.55 3.00
CA PRO A 11 52.35 -5.72 2.87
C PRO A 11 51.90 -5.60 1.41
N LEU A 12 51.06 -6.54 0.97
CA LEU A 12 50.33 -6.48 -0.31
C LEU A 12 49.22 -5.42 -0.23
N ILE A 13 49.33 -4.36 -1.01
CA ILE A 13 48.27 -3.36 -1.20
C ILE A 13 47.41 -3.81 -2.40
N LEU A 14 46.18 -4.23 -2.14
CA LEU A 14 45.16 -4.45 -3.17
C LEU A 14 44.56 -3.10 -3.56
N SER A 15 44.85 -2.60 -4.76
CA SER A 15 44.17 -1.44 -5.34
C SER A 15 42.79 -1.85 -5.88
N LEU A 16 41.73 -1.41 -5.21
CA LEU A 16 40.37 -1.44 -5.76
C LEU A 16 40.16 -0.18 -6.62
N ASN A 17 40.19 -0.33 -7.94
CA ASN A 17 39.77 0.73 -8.85
C ASN A 17 38.24 0.83 -8.82
N ALA A 18 37.72 1.84 -8.12
CA ALA A 18 36.32 2.25 -8.24
C ALA A 18 36.17 3.17 -9.47
N TYR A 19 35.48 2.70 -10.52
CA TYR A 19 35.10 3.55 -11.64
C TYR A 19 33.93 4.46 -11.23
N PRO A 20 34.04 5.79 -11.35
CA PRO A 20 32.90 6.67 -11.12
C PRO A 20 31.96 6.64 -12.32
N TYR A 21 30.73 6.18 -12.12
CA TYR A 21 29.65 6.29 -13.09
C TYR A 21 29.13 7.73 -13.08
N SER A 22 29.40 8.51 -14.14
CA SER A 22 28.88 9.87 -14.29
C SER A 22 27.51 9.86 -14.97
N PHE A 23 26.47 10.34 -14.29
CA PHE A 23 25.16 10.59 -14.89
C PHE A 23 25.22 11.93 -15.63
N GLN A 24 25.08 11.93 -16.97
CA GLN A 24 24.91 13.15 -17.75
C GLN A 24 23.44 13.59 -17.68
N GLU A 25 23.16 14.65 -16.93
CA GLU A 25 21.84 15.27 -16.94
C GLU A 25 21.54 15.80 -18.34
N THR A 26 20.51 15.24 -18.98
CA THR A 26 19.97 15.79 -20.22
C THR A 26 19.16 17.02 -19.87
N GLN A 27 19.65 18.22 -20.21
CA GLN A 27 18.88 19.45 -20.01
C GLN A 27 17.78 19.54 -21.07
N LEU A 28 16.55 19.17 -20.68
CA LEU A 28 15.35 19.42 -21.45
C LEU A 28 14.99 20.91 -21.30
N SER A 29 15.24 21.73 -22.32
CA SER A 29 14.73 23.11 -22.36
C SER A 29 13.28 23.10 -22.83
N PHE A 30 12.36 23.40 -21.92
CA PHE A 30 10.95 23.55 -22.24
C PHE A 30 10.69 24.94 -22.81
N ASN A 31 10.32 25.02 -24.10
CA ASN A 31 9.82 26.25 -24.70
C ASN A 31 8.40 26.54 -24.16
N SER A 32 8.34 27.32 -23.08
CA SER A 32 7.11 27.61 -22.35
C SER A 32 6.05 28.33 -23.18
N LYS A 33 6.44 29.08 -24.22
CA LYS A 33 5.52 29.81 -25.10
C LYS A 33 4.79 28.87 -26.06
N GLU A 34 5.50 27.91 -26.64
CA GLU A 34 4.93 26.94 -27.58
C GLU A 34 4.03 25.90 -26.88
N ALA A 35 4.31 25.61 -25.61
CA ALA A 35 3.43 24.81 -24.76
C ALA A 35 2.14 25.56 -24.40
N ALA A 36 2.22 26.85 -24.07
CA ALA A 36 1.06 27.65 -23.69
C ALA A 36 0.05 27.84 -24.83
N ASP A 37 0.53 28.05 -26.07
CA ASP A 37 -0.34 28.24 -27.22
C ASP A 37 -1.13 26.97 -27.61
N LYS A 38 -0.57 25.77 -27.35
CA LYS A 38 -1.29 24.50 -27.56
C LYS A 38 -2.31 24.20 -26.46
N PHE A 39 -2.11 24.71 -25.25
CA PHE A 39 -3.04 24.53 -24.13
C PHE A 39 -4.30 25.38 -24.27
N ASN A 40 -4.21 26.58 -24.85
CA ASN A 40 -5.34 27.50 -25.00
C ASN A 40 -6.41 27.05 -26.00
N LYS A 41 -6.17 25.95 -26.74
CA LYS A 41 -7.12 25.39 -27.71
C LYS A 41 -7.86 24.15 -27.19
N PHE A 42 -7.64 23.76 -25.93
CA PHE A 42 -8.34 22.64 -25.32
C PHE A 42 -9.70 23.09 -24.77
N ASP A 43 -10.75 22.46 -25.27
CA ASP A 43 -12.13 22.69 -24.89
C ASP A 43 -12.31 22.57 -23.36
N SER A 44 -12.80 23.64 -22.74
CA SER A 44 -13.00 23.77 -21.28
C SER A 44 -13.72 22.57 -20.69
N ASP A 45 -14.70 22.06 -21.43
CA ASP A 45 -15.60 20.99 -20.99
C ASP A 45 -14.93 19.61 -21.09
N ALA A 46 -14.04 19.42 -22.07
CA ALA A 46 -13.19 18.23 -22.17
C ALA A 46 -12.15 18.21 -21.03
N LEU A 47 -11.59 19.36 -20.65
CA LEU A 47 -10.65 19.46 -19.53
C LEU A 47 -11.34 19.22 -18.17
N ALA A 48 -12.57 19.72 -18.01
CA ALA A 48 -13.37 19.53 -16.79
C ALA A 48 -13.79 18.06 -16.60
N SER A 49 -14.22 17.39 -17.67
CA SER A 49 -14.59 15.96 -17.64
C SER A 49 -13.36 15.07 -17.39
N LEU A 50 -12.21 15.36 -17.99
CA LEU A 50 -10.95 14.66 -17.69
C LEU A 50 -10.48 14.88 -16.24
N LYS A 51 -10.60 16.09 -15.69
CA LYS A 51 -10.27 16.38 -14.30
C LYS A 51 -11.20 15.65 -13.33
N MET A 52 -12.53 15.67 -13.55
CA MET A 52 -13.46 14.92 -12.70
C MET A 52 -13.18 13.42 -12.72
N ASN A 53 -12.98 12.83 -13.90
CA ASN A 53 -12.74 11.38 -14.03
C ASN A 53 -11.40 10.96 -13.41
N ASN A 54 -10.35 11.77 -13.61
CA ASN A 54 -9.04 11.50 -13.01
C ASN A 54 -9.03 11.75 -11.50
N GLN A 55 -9.80 12.72 -11.00
CA GLN A 55 -9.89 13.01 -9.57
C GLN A 55 -10.69 11.93 -8.82
N LEU A 56 -11.79 11.43 -9.39
CA LEU A 56 -12.53 10.28 -8.86
C LEU A 56 -11.62 9.04 -8.75
N GLY A 57 -10.82 8.76 -9.80
CA GLY A 57 -9.85 7.66 -9.77
C GLY A 57 -8.71 7.87 -8.76
N TYR A 58 -8.25 9.12 -8.58
CA TYR A 58 -7.21 9.46 -7.60
C TYR A 58 -7.68 9.27 -6.16
N ASP A 59 -8.89 9.73 -5.84
CA ASP A 59 -9.47 9.62 -4.50
C ASP A 59 -9.70 8.16 -4.10
N GLU A 60 -10.19 7.33 -5.03
CA GLU A 60 -10.33 5.89 -4.83
C GLU A 60 -8.98 5.19 -4.62
N LEU A 61 -7.98 5.51 -5.46
CA LEU A 61 -6.64 4.95 -5.33
C LEU A 61 -5.98 5.36 -4.01
N TYR A 62 -6.12 6.63 -3.61
CA TYR A 62 -5.62 7.14 -2.34
C TYR A 62 -6.26 6.41 -1.16
N LEU A 63 -7.59 6.27 -1.17
CA LEU A 63 -8.33 5.55 -0.14
C LEU A 63 -7.89 4.08 -0.06
N LYS A 64 -7.78 3.40 -1.21
CA LYS A 64 -7.30 2.02 -1.31
C LYS A 64 -5.92 1.87 -0.67
N ASN A 65 -4.95 2.68 -1.10
CA ASN A 65 -3.60 2.67 -0.56
C ASN A 65 -3.58 2.91 0.95
N ARG A 66 -4.44 3.81 1.44
CA ARG A 66 -4.54 4.14 2.86
C ARG A 66 -5.06 2.95 3.68
N VAL A 67 -6.15 2.32 3.24
CA VAL A 67 -6.72 1.12 3.90
C VAL A 67 -5.71 -0.02 3.89
N GLU A 68 -5.12 -0.33 2.72
CA GLU A 68 -4.14 -1.41 2.59
C GLU A 68 -2.91 -1.18 3.47
N ASN A 69 -2.44 0.07 3.60
CA ASN A 69 -1.34 0.41 4.51
C ASN A 69 -1.71 0.17 5.99
N TYR A 70 -2.91 0.54 6.42
CA TYR A 70 -3.37 0.24 7.78
C TYR A 70 -3.50 -1.26 8.00
N VAL A 71 -4.07 -2.01 7.04
CA VAL A 71 -4.18 -3.48 7.11
C VAL A 71 -2.79 -4.10 7.25
N LYS A 72 -1.84 -3.73 6.40
CA LYS A 72 -0.48 -4.28 6.42
C LYS A 72 0.23 -4.02 7.75
N LYS A 73 0.09 -2.80 8.29
CA LYS A 73 0.67 -2.44 9.59
C LYS A 73 0.00 -3.19 10.73
N TRP A 74 -1.31 -3.31 10.70
CA TRP A 74 -2.09 -4.07 11.67
C TRP A 74 -1.65 -5.54 11.68
N GLU A 75 -1.72 -6.22 10.53
CA GLU A 75 -1.30 -7.63 10.39
C GLU A 75 0.13 -7.84 10.88
N LYS A 76 1.07 -6.94 10.54
CA LYS A 76 2.46 -7.02 11.01
C LYS A 76 2.56 -6.94 12.53
N GLN A 77 1.80 -6.05 13.17
CA GLN A 77 1.85 -5.82 14.61
C GLN A 77 1.09 -6.90 15.41
N THR A 78 0.10 -7.54 14.80
CA THR A 78 -0.77 -8.50 15.48
C THR A 78 -0.58 -9.94 15.03
N LYS A 79 0.38 -10.21 14.13
CA LYS A 79 0.63 -11.54 13.53
C LYS A 79 0.72 -12.68 14.55
N PHE A 80 1.32 -12.40 15.71
CA PHE A 80 1.55 -13.38 16.79
C PHE A 80 0.65 -13.13 18.00
N SER A 81 -0.31 -12.21 17.90
CA SER A 81 -1.23 -11.93 18.99
C SER A 81 -2.35 -12.95 18.98
N SER A 82 -2.54 -13.62 20.11
CA SER A 82 -3.67 -14.52 20.36
C SER A 82 -4.82 -13.83 21.11
N ASP A 83 -4.68 -12.55 21.48
CA ASP A 83 -5.72 -11.76 22.17
C ASP A 83 -6.53 -10.94 21.15
N PRO A 84 -7.78 -11.34 20.83
CA PRO A 84 -8.63 -10.62 19.90
C PRO A 84 -8.87 -9.17 20.33
N ASN A 85 -8.94 -8.89 21.63
CA ASN A 85 -9.18 -7.54 22.12
C ASN A 85 -7.97 -6.63 21.89
N ALA A 86 -6.75 -7.13 22.06
CA ALA A 86 -5.54 -6.40 21.69
C ALA A 86 -5.47 -6.12 20.18
N MET A 87 -5.89 -7.08 19.35
CA MET A 87 -5.96 -6.91 17.90
C MET A 87 -6.96 -5.81 17.51
N ILE A 88 -8.15 -5.78 18.14
CA ILE A 88 -9.19 -4.80 17.88
C ILE A 88 -8.79 -3.41 18.38
N ARG A 89 -8.18 -3.31 19.57
CA ARG A 89 -7.71 -2.02 20.12
C ARG A 89 -6.49 -1.45 19.40
N ASN A 90 -5.87 -2.21 18.49
CA ASN A 90 -4.72 -1.72 17.74
C ASN A 90 -5.06 -0.45 16.94
N LYS A 91 -4.17 0.56 17.00
CA LYS A 91 -4.37 1.86 16.35
C LYS A 91 -4.67 1.74 14.85
N ASN A 92 -4.03 0.80 14.14
CA ASN A 92 -4.26 0.62 12.71
C ASN A 92 -5.63 -0.01 12.43
N PHE A 93 -6.09 -0.94 13.27
CA PHE A 93 -7.44 -1.49 13.18
C PHE A 93 -8.50 -0.40 13.41
N GLN A 94 -8.34 0.40 14.44
CA GLN A 94 -9.21 1.56 14.71
C GLN A 94 -9.19 2.58 13.55
N SER A 95 -8.04 2.77 12.90
CA SER A 95 -7.93 3.64 11.72
C SER A 95 -8.70 3.09 10.52
N ILE A 96 -8.80 1.76 10.37
CA ILE A 96 -9.66 1.13 9.36
C ILE A 96 -11.14 1.39 9.69
N LEU A 97 -11.54 1.20 10.94
CA LEU A 97 -12.93 1.43 11.38
C LEU A 97 -13.36 2.89 11.19
N ALA A 98 -12.46 3.85 11.43
CA ALA A 98 -12.74 5.27 11.25
C ALA A 98 -13.10 5.65 9.80
N LEU A 99 -12.71 4.82 8.81
CA LEU A 99 -13.09 5.00 7.40
C LEU A 99 -14.49 4.47 7.08
N GLN A 100 -15.11 3.73 8.01
CA GLN A 100 -16.49 3.24 7.95
C GLN A 100 -16.77 2.47 6.65
N THR A 101 -17.95 2.67 6.05
CA THR A 101 -18.40 1.97 4.84
C THR A 101 -17.45 2.15 3.65
N LYS A 102 -16.69 3.25 3.58
CA LYS A 102 -15.70 3.49 2.51
C LYS A 102 -14.59 2.45 2.46
N ALA A 103 -14.23 1.84 3.61
CA ALA A 103 -13.24 0.78 3.66
C ALA A 103 -13.80 -0.60 3.25
N SER A 104 -15.12 -0.78 3.27
CA SER A 104 -15.78 -2.06 3.01
C SER A 104 -15.37 -2.72 1.69
N PRO A 105 -15.43 -2.06 0.51
CA PRO A 105 -15.07 -2.70 -0.76
C PRO A 105 -13.61 -3.17 -0.78
N ILE A 106 -12.71 -2.41 -0.15
CA ILE A 106 -11.29 -2.75 -0.08
C ILE A 106 -11.08 -3.96 0.84
N ILE A 107 -11.71 -3.98 2.02
CA ILE A 107 -11.65 -5.10 2.95
C ILE A 107 -12.23 -6.37 2.32
N LEU A 108 -13.37 -6.26 1.65
CA LEU A 108 -14.03 -7.39 0.96
C LEU A 108 -13.15 -7.95 -0.16
N ASN A 109 -12.49 -7.10 -0.95
CA ASN A 109 -11.53 -7.54 -1.94
C ASN A 109 -10.33 -8.28 -1.31
N ILE A 110 -9.81 -7.81 -0.17
CA ILE A 110 -8.76 -8.54 0.56
C ILE A 110 -9.25 -9.93 0.99
N LEU A 111 -10.44 -10.00 1.58
CA LEU A 111 -11.05 -11.26 2.05
C LEU A 111 -11.36 -12.25 0.92
N LYS A 112 -11.66 -11.75 -0.28
CA LYS A 112 -11.86 -12.56 -1.49
C LYS A 112 -10.59 -13.34 -1.88
N HIS A 113 -9.42 -12.74 -1.67
CA HIS A 113 -8.15 -13.38 -2.00
C HIS A 113 -7.55 -14.18 -0.84
N LYS A 114 -7.77 -13.73 0.40
CA LYS A 114 -7.16 -14.34 1.58
C LYS A 114 -8.09 -14.19 2.80
N PRO A 115 -8.54 -15.31 3.39
CA PRO A 115 -9.22 -15.29 4.69
C PRO A 115 -8.41 -14.56 5.77
N SER A 116 -9.08 -13.73 6.57
CA SER A 116 -8.41 -12.90 7.58
C SER A 116 -9.35 -12.47 8.70
N ASN A 117 -8.79 -12.17 9.88
CA ASN A 117 -9.51 -11.59 11.01
C ASN A 117 -10.09 -10.20 10.71
N LEU A 118 -9.82 -9.62 9.53
CA LEU A 118 -10.51 -8.42 9.03
C LEU A 118 -12.04 -8.58 8.93
N VAL A 119 -12.58 -9.80 8.96
CA VAL A 119 -14.02 -10.02 9.13
C VAL A 119 -14.60 -9.29 10.34
N TRP A 120 -13.80 -9.08 11.40
CA TRP A 120 -14.23 -8.30 12.55
C TRP A 120 -14.43 -6.82 12.20
N ALA A 121 -13.62 -6.26 11.30
CA ALA A 121 -13.79 -4.87 10.89
C ALA A 121 -15.14 -4.68 10.19
N LEU A 122 -15.54 -5.61 9.33
CA LEU A 122 -16.86 -5.59 8.71
C LEU A 122 -17.99 -5.76 9.73
N ASN A 123 -17.79 -6.61 10.74
CA ASN A 123 -18.79 -6.74 11.81
C ASN A 123 -19.03 -5.42 12.55
N PHE A 124 -17.96 -4.65 12.81
CA PHE A 124 -18.08 -3.33 13.44
C PHE A 124 -18.68 -2.28 12.49
N ILE A 125 -18.23 -2.23 11.23
CA ILE A 125 -18.70 -1.23 10.26
C ILE A 125 -20.21 -1.36 9.98
N TYR A 126 -20.72 -2.59 9.92
CA TYR A 126 -22.13 -2.85 9.65
C TYR A 126 -22.97 -3.12 10.91
N ASP A 127 -22.37 -2.99 12.09
CA ASP A 127 -22.98 -3.31 13.38
C ASP A 127 -23.75 -4.65 13.39
N LYS A 128 -23.18 -5.67 12.75
CA LYS A 128 -23.81 -6.98 12.62
C LYS A 128 -22.79 -8.09 12.54
N LYS A 129 -23.16 -9.27 13.03
CA LYS A 129 -22.40 -10.50 12.76
C LYS A 129 -22.96 -11.13 11.49
N ILE A 130 -22.08 -11.59 10.60
CA ILE A 130 -22.48 -12.26 9.36
C ILE A 130 -23.16 -13.63 9.62
N SER A 131 -22.97 -14.20 10.81
CA SER A 131 -23.59 -15.45 11.26
C SER A 131 -23.80 -15.42 12.78
N THR A 132 -24.84 -16.12 13.24
CA THR A 132 -25.15 -16.36 14.66
C THR A 132 -24.40 -17.57 15.24
N ASN A 133 -23.92 -18.47 14.38
CA ASN A 133 -23.23 -19.70 14.79
C ASN A 133 -21.71 -19.49 14.84
N GLN A 134 -21.02 -20.33 15.62
CA GLN A 134 -19.56 -20.37 15.60
C GLN A 134 -19.10 -20.76 14.19
N MET A 135 -18.37 -19.86 13.56
CA MET A 135 -17.94 -19.98 12.17
C MET A 135 -16.43 -19.73 12.13
N SER A 136 -15.71 -20.50 11.31
CA SER A 136 -14.28 -20.28 11.09
C SER A 136 -14.04 -18.93 10.40
N ILE A 137 -12.82 -18.41 10.51
CA ILE A 137 -12.43 -17.17 9.82
C ILE A 137 -12.57 -17.30 8.29
N GLU A 138 -12.31 -18.49 7.75
CA GLU A 138 -12.47 -18.78 6.32
C GLU A 138 -13.94 -18.70 5.89
N GLU A 139 -14.84 -19.37 6.60
CA GLU A 139 -16.27 -19.34 6.31
C GLU A 139 -16.83 -17.92 6.48
N ALA A 140 -16.41 -17.20 7.53
CA ALA A 140 -16.83 -15.82 7.77
C ALA A 140 -16.34 -14.89 6.65
N SER A 141 -15.12 -15.09 6.14
CA SER A 141 -14.59 -14.33 5.01
C SER A 141 -15.42 -14.58 3.76
N LYS A 142 -15.74 -15.85 3.45
CA LYS A 142 -16.59 -16.22 2.31
C LYS A 142 -18.00 -15.65 2.43
N ALA A 143 -18.59 -15.68 3.62
CA ALA A 143 -19.92 -15.13 3.88
C ALA A 143 -19.97 -13.61 3.67
N TRP A 144 -18.95 -12.89 4.17
CA TRP A 144 -18.82 -11.46 3.94
C TRP A 144 -18.63 -11.11 2.46
N VAL A 145 -17.79 -11.85 1.74
CA VAL A 145 -17.60 -11.65 0.29
C VAL A 145 -18.92 -11.86 -0.47
N ARG A 146 -19.68 -12.91 -0.17
CA ARG A 146 -21.02 -13.14 -0.76
C ARG A 146 -21.98 -12.01 -0.45
N PHE A 147 -21.97 -11.50 0.78
CA PHE A 147 -22.76 -10.32 1.15
C PHE A 147 -22.36 -9.11 0.31
N GLY A 148 -21.05 -8.87 0.14
CA GLY A 148 -20.52 -7.81 -0.70
C GLY A 148 -21.02 -7.88 -2.14
N GLN A 149 -20.96 -9.07 -2.75
CA GLN A 149 -21.43 -9.33 -4.11
C GLN A 149 -22.94 -9.15 -4.25
N THR A 150 -23.72 -9.64 -3.28
CA THR A 150 -25.19 -9.57 -3.31
C THR A 150 -25.69 -8.12 -3.17
N ASN A 151 -24.95 -7.28 -2.44
CA ASN A 151 -25.32 -5.89 -2.19
C ASN A 151 -24.59 -4.90 -3.12
N HIS A 152 -23.94 -5.38 -4.18
CA HIS A 152 -23.20 -4.57 -5.16
C HIS A 152 -22.14 -3.65 -4.53
N ILE A 153 -21.47 -4.13 -3.46
CA ILE A 153 -20.33 -3.44 -2.84
C ILE A 153 -19.02 -3.80 -3.56
N ILE A 154 -18.90 -5.05 -4.02
CA ILE A 154 -17.78 -5.59 -4.82
C ILE A 154 -18.27 -6.53 -5.93
#